data_AF-A0A645GKD8-F1
#
_entry.id   AF-A0A645GKD8-F1
#
_cell.length_a   1.000
_cell.length_b   1.000
_cell.length_c   1.000
_cell.angle_alpha   90.00
_cell.angle_beta   90.00
_cell.angle_gamma   90.00
#
_symmetry.space_group_name_H-M   'P 1'
#
loop_
_entity.id
_entity.type
_entity.pdbx_description
1 polymer ?
#
loop_
_entity_poly.entity_id
_entity_poly.type
_entity_poly.pdbx_seq_one_letter_code
_entity_poly.pdbx_strand_id
1 'polypeptide(L)'
;MLTLAGAGYLAWLGVSTIRHPPTPQQAAGPTGSTGSWLDQLGRGAATSGLNPKALLLFLALLPQFTDPHGAWPVALQVAVLGGLHILSSAIVYLGVGSGSRAVLRTRPAAARAVSRIPGIAMTVIAVGLLAEQLARLV
;
A
#
# COMPACT_ATOMS: atom_id res chain seq x y z
N MET A 1 14.45 -16.28 -11.20
CA MET A 1 13.18 -16.41 -11.97
C MET A 1 12.04 -15.62 -11.34
N LEU A 2 11.75 -15.77 -10.04
CA LEU A 2 10.69 -15.00 -9.37
C LEU A 2 10.88 -13.47 -9.46
N THR A 3 12.10 -12.97 -9.29
CA THR A 3 12.41 -11.53 -9.41
C THR A 3 12.15 -10.98 -10.82
N LEU A 4 12.49 -11.74 -11.87
CA LEU A 4 12.23 -11.36 -13.27
C LEU A 4 10.73 -11.31 -13.57
N ALA A 5 9.98 -12.32 -13.11
CA ALA A 5 8.53 -12.35 -13.26
C ALA A 5 7.87 -11.17 -12.50
N GLY A 6 8.32 -10.90 -11.27
CA GLY A 6 7.85 -9.76 -10.48
C GLY A 6 8.17 -8.40 -11.13
N ALA A 7 9.38 -8.24 -11.68
CA ALA A 7 9.77 -7.03 -12.38
C ALA A 7 8.98 -6.81 -13.68
N GLY A 8 8.74 -7.87 -14.45
CA GLY A 8 7.88 -7.81 -15.64
C GLY A 8 6.44 -7.42 -15.29
N TYR A 9 5.89 -7.98 -14.23
CA TYR A 9 4.56 -7.60 -13.73
C TYR A 9 4.51 -6.13 -13.25
N LEU A 10 5.53 -5.68 -12.51
CA LEU A 10 5.64 -4.28 -12.07
C LEU A 10 5.76 -3.30 -13.24
N ALA A 11 6.53 -3.66 -14.28
CA ALA A 11 6.64 -2.85 -15.49
C ALA A 11 5.28 -2.74 -16.20
N TRP A 12 4.58 -3.87 -16.36
CA TRP A 12 3.24 -3.88 -16.95
C TRP A 12 2.25 -3.02 -16.15
N LEU A 13 2.26 -3.14 -14.81
CA LEU A 13 1.37 -2.40 -13.93
C LEU A 13 1.69 -0.90 -13.90
N GLY A 14 2.97 -0.54 -13.88
CA GLY A 14 3.44 0.84 -13.93
C GLY A 14 3.06 1.53 -15.25
N VAL A 15 3.33 0.89 -16.38
CA VAL A 15 2.96 1.39 -17.72
C VAL A 15 1.44 1.51 -17.86
N SER A 16 0.68 0.52 -17.38
CA SER A 16 -0.79 0.54 -17.38
C SER A 16 -1.32 1.76 -16.60
N THR A 17 -0.74 2.05 -15.43
CA THR A 17 -1.13 3.18 -14.56
C THR A 17 -0.77 4.53 -15.18
N ILE A 18 0.34 4.62 -15.93
CA ILE A 18 0.71 5.85 -16.65
C ILE A 18 -0.23 6.11 -17.84
N ARG A 19 -0.55 5.04 -18.60
CA ARG A 19 -1.42 5.10 -19.79
C ARG A 19 -2.88 5.37 -19.43
N HIS A 20 -3.37 4.73 -18.38
CA HIS A 20 -4.74 4.88 -17.88
C HIS A 20 -4.69 5.36 -16.42
N PRO A 21 -4.32 6.64 -16.18
CA PRO A 21 -4.22 7.16 -14.83
C PRO A 21 -5.59 7.03 -14.15
N PRO A 22 -5.66 6.41 -12.96
CA PRO A 22 -6.90 6.27 -12.23
C PRO A 22 -7.55 7.63 -12.05
N THR A 23 -8.70 7.83 -12.70
CA THR A 23 -9.50 9.02 -12.49
C THR A 23 -10.33 8.84 -11.20
N PRO A 24 -10.66 9.92 -10.47
CA PRO A 24 -11.50 9.82 -9.28
C PRO A 24 -12.85 9.12 -9.55
N GLN A 25 -13.31 9.14 -10.80
CA GLN A 25 -14.54 8.49 -11.26
C GLN A 25 -14.37 6.99 -11.52
N GLN A 26 -13.14 6.52 -11.82
CA GLN A 26 -12.78 5.09 -11.97
C GLN A 26 -12.32 4.45 -10.65
N ALA A 27 -12.00 5.25 -9.63
CA ALA A 27 -11.80 4.72 -8.27
C ALA A 27 -13.09 4.05 -7.72
N ALA A 28 -14.26 4.40 -8.30
CA ALA A 28 -15.41 3.52 -8.36
C ALA A 28 -15.21 2.61 -9.59
N GLY A 29 -14.61 1.44 -9.41
CA GLY A 29 -14.27 0.53 -10.51
C GLY A 29 -15.49 0.02 -11.31
N PRO A 30 -15.28 -0.88 -12.30
CA PRO A 30 -16.36 -1.54 -13.07
C PRO A 30 -17.34 -2.30 -12.18
N THR A 31 -16.89 -2.67 -10.97
CA THR A 31 -17.77 -2.93 -9.84
C THR A 31 -18.09 -1.59 -9.19
N GLY A 32 -19.21 -0.97 -9.57
CA GLY A 32 -19.83 0.04 -8.73
C GLY A 32 -19.82 -0.46 -7.28
N SER A 33 -19.50 0.40 -6.33
CA SER A 33 -19.30 0.08 -4.92
C SER A 33 -20.60 -0.42 -4.24
N THR A 34 -21.08 -1.59 -4.62
CA THR A 34 -22.23 -2.28 -4.01
C THR A 34 -21.84 -3.10 -2.79
N GLY A 35 -20.53 -3.30 -2.54
CA GLY A 35 -20.05 -3.95 -1.33
C GLY A 35 -20.14 -3.02 -0.12
N SER A 36 -20.56 -3.57 1.03
CA SER A 36 -20.58 -2.88 2.31
C SER A 36 -19.17 -2.38 2.67
N TRP A 37 -19.06 -1.37 3.54
CA TRP A 37 -17.77 -0.94 4.08
C TRP A 37 -17.00 -2.11 4.72
N LEU A 38 -17.71 -3.12 5.23
CA LEU A 38 -17.12 -4.37 5.73
C LEU A 38 -16.45 -5.18 4.63
N ASP A 39 -17.00 -5.24 3.41
CA ASP A 39 -16.41 -5.99 2.31
C ASP A 39 -15.09 -5.36 1.85
N GLN A 40 -15.05 -4.02 1.83
CA GLN A 40 -13.83 -3.27 1.51
C GLN A 40 -12.77 -3.47 2.60
N LEU A 41 -13.19 -3.43 3.87
CA LEU A 41 -12.30 -3.71 4.99
C LEU A 41 -11.77 -5.16 4.93
N GLY A 42 -12.63 -6.13 4.62
CA GLY A 42 -12.27 -7.54 4.47
C GLY A 42 -11.29 -7.77 3.31
N ARG A 43 -11.49 -7.12 2.16
CA ARG A 43 -10.53 -7.18 1.03
C ARG A 43 -9.19 -6.55 1.38
N GLY A 44 -9.20 -5.41 2.08
CA GLY A 44 -7.98 -4.75 2.55
C GLY A 44 -7.21 -5.60 3.57
N ALA A 45 -7.94 -6.18 4.53
CA ALA A 45 -7.39 -7.09 5.53
C ALA A 45 -6.83 -8.36 4.89
N ALA A 46 -7.54 -8.96 3.93
CA ALA A 46 -7.07 -10.13 3.20
C ALA A 46 -5.81 -9.80 2.38
N THR A 47 -5.82 -8.71 1.63
CA THR A 47 -4.67 -8.30 0.80
C THR A 47 -3.44 -8.00 1.65
N SER A 48 -3.62 -7.35 2.80
CA SER A 48 -2.53 -7.02 3.73
C SER A 48 -2.08 -8.24 4.54
N GLY A 49 -3.00 -9.11 4.95
CA GLY A 49 -2.71 -10.34 5.68
C GLY A 49 -1.97 -11.36 4.82
N LEU A 50 -2.23 -11.40 3.51
CA LEU A 50 -1.47 -12.18 2.54
C LEU A 50 -0.07 -11.60 2.25
N ASN A 51 0.32 -10.48 2.87
CA ASN A 51 1.67 -9.94 2.79
C ASN A 51 2.52 -10.42 3.98
N PRO A 52 3.15 -11.61 3.89
CA PRO A 52 3.94 -12.14 5.00
C PRO A 52 5.12 -11.25 5.35
N LYS A 53 5.63 -10.45 4.39
CA LYS A 53 6.81 -9.61 4.63
C LYS A 53 6.53 -8.50 5.64
N ALA A 54 5.39 -7.82 5.51
CA ALA A 54 4.97 -6.80 6.46
C ALA A 54 4.68 -7.41 7.84
N LEU A 55 3.99 -8.56 7.88
CA LEU A 55 3.71 -9.27 9.12
C LEU A 55 4.98 -9.68 9.85
N LEU A 56 5.95 -10.26 9.14
CA LEU A 56 7.24 -10.67 9.71
C LEU A 56 8.03 -9.47 10.24
N LEU A 57 8.01 -8.33 9.54
CA LEU A 57 8.66 -7.11 10.03
C LEU A 57 8.04 -6.64 11.35
N PHE A 58 6.71 -6.60 11.44
CA PHE A 58 6.01 -6.25 12.68
C PHE A 58 6.33 -7.26 13.79
N LEU A 59 6.31 -8.56 13.49
CA LEU A 59 6.59 -9.59 14.47
C LEU A 59 8.05 -9.57 14.96
N ALA A 60 8.99 -9.10 14.14
CA ALA A 60 10.40 -8.93 14.51
C ALA A 60 10.65 -7.65 15.32
N LEU A 61 9.90 -6.58 15.08
CA LEU A 61 10.09 -5.27 15.73
C LEU A 61 9.25 -5.12 17.01
N LEU A 62 7.99 -5.57 17.02
CA LEU A 62 7.08 -5.39 18.15
C LEU A 62 7.63 -5.93 19.47
N PRO A 63 8.26 -7.14 19.54
CA PRO A 63 8.80 -7.66 20.79
C PRO A 63 9.88 -6.77 21.41
N GLN A 64 10.60 -5.99 20.59
CA GLN A 64 11.65 -5.07 21.08
C GLN A 64 11.08 -3.89 21.88
N PHE A 65 9.79 -3.61 21.72
CA PHE A 65 9.07 -2.57 22.44
C PHE A 65 8.19 -3.12 23.57
N THR A 66 8.29 -4.43 23.86
CA THR A 66 7.54 -5.07 24.94
C THR A 66 8.45 -5.51 26.07
N ASP A 67 7.94 -5.42 27.30
CA ASP A 67 8.62 -5.90 28.50
C ASP A 67 7.92 -7.16 29.04
N PRO A 68 8.53 -8.35 28.94
CA PRO A 68 7.99 -9.60 29.48
C PRO A 68 7.85 -9.60 31.01
N HIS A 69 8.60 -8.75 31.72
CA HIS A 69 8.57 -8.63 33.18
C HIS A 69 7.75 -7.43 33.66
N GLY A 70 7.14 -6.69 32.73
CA GLY A 70 6.30 -5.55 33.04
C GLY A 70 4.98 -5.94 33.70
N ALA A 71 4.24 -4.93 34.17
CA ALA A 71 2.96 -5.13 34.86
C ALA A 71 1.85 -5.71 33.96
N TRP A 72 1.99 -5.63 32.62
CA TRP A 72 0.99 -6.06 31.65
C TRP A 72 1.49 -7.24 30.83
N PRO A 73 0.61 -8.21 30.47
CA PRO A 73 0.98 -9.29 29.56
C PRO A 73 1.47 -8.77 28.21
N VAL A 74 2.49 -9.40 27.63
CA VAL A 74 3.07 -9.04 26.32
C VAL A 74 2.01 -8.95 25.23
N ALA A 75 1.03 -9.86 25.22
CA ALA A 75 -0.07 -9.83 24.26
C ALA A 75 -0.88 -8.53 24.31
N LEU A 76 -1.11 -7.98 25.52
CA LEU A 76 -1.84 -6.72 25.69
C LEU A 76 -0.98 -5.52 25.24
N GLN A 77 0.32 -5.54 25.55
CA GLN A 77 1.25 -4.50 25.08
C GLN A 77 1.29 -4.46 23.54
N VAL A 78 1.38 -5.62 22.89
CA VAL A 78 1.31 -5.75 21.42
C VAL A 78 -0.03 -5.25 20.87
N ALA A 79 -1.15 -5.62 21.49
CA ALA A 79 -2.47 -5.18 21.05
C ALA A 79 -2.62 -3.64 21.13
N VAL A 80 -2.08 -3.02 22.19
CA VAL A 80 -2.12 -1.56 22.39
C VAL A 80 -1.22 -0.84 21.39
N LEU A 81 0.02 -1.33 21.19
CA LEU A 81 0.95 -0.77 20.20
C LEU A 81 0.37 -0.87 18.78
N GLY A 82 -0.19 -2.03 18.43
CA GLY A 82 -0.88 -2.23 17.16
C GLY A 82 -2.10 -1.33 17.00
N GLY A 83 -2.93 -1.22 18.04
CA GLY A 83 -4.11 -0.34 18.05
C GLY A 83 -3.75 1.14 17.89
N LEU A 84 -2.69 1.60 18.56
CA LEU A 84 -2.18 2.96 18.43
C LEU A 84 -1.68 3.21 17.00
N HIS A 85 -0.93 2.27 16.42
CA HIS A 85 -0.47 2.37 15.04
C HIS A 85 -1.64 2.44 14.04
N ILE A 86 -2.67 1.61 14.22
CA ILE A 86 -3.88 1.63 13.39
C ILE A 86 -4.58 2.98 13.51
N LEU A 87 -4.74 3.51 14.73
CA LEU A 87 -5.39 4.79 14.97
C LEU A 87 -4.61 5.94 14.33
N SER A 88 -3.29 6.01 14.54
CA SER A 88 -2.43 7.03 13.92
C SER A 88 -2.50 6.96 12.39
N SER A 89 -2.45 5.76 11.82
CA SER A 89 -2.56 5.55 10.37
C SER A 89 -3.93 5.98 9.85
N ALA A 90 -5.01 5.64 10.57
CA ALA A 90 -6.36 6.05 10.19
C ALA A 90 -6.51 7.57 10.18
N ILE A 91 -6.02 8.27 11.21
CA ILE A 91 -6.08 9.74 11.27
C ILE A 91 -5.33 10.36 10.09
N VAL A 92 -4.10 9.90 9.82
CA VAL A 92 -3.28 10.43 8.72
C VAL A 92 -3.94 10.15 7.37
N TYR A 93 -4.38 8.92 7.11
CA TYR A 93 -4.96 8.54 5.82
C TYR A 93 -6.34 9.16 5.59
N LEU A 94 -7.17 9.28 6.61
CA LEU A 94 -8.46 9.98 6.49
C LEU A 94 -8.24 11.48 6.28
N GLY A 95 -7.29 12.10 6.97
CA GLY A 95 -6.92 13.50 6.80
C GLY A 95 -6.40 13.78 5.39
N VAL A 96 -5.40 13.02 4.94
CA VAL A 96 -4.85 13.15 3.58
C VAL A 96 -5.88 12.79 2.52
N GLY A 97 -6.66 11.72 2.72
CA GLY A 97 -7.67 11.26 1.77
C GLY A 97 -8.83 12.26 1.60
N SER A 98 -9.35 12.80 2.70
CA SER A 98 -10.40 13.83 2.65
C SER A 98 -9.88 15.16 2.09
N GLY A 99 -8.70 15.61 2.52
CA GLY A 99 -8.07 16.84 2.04
C GLY A 99 -7.72 16.76 0.55
N SER A 100 -7.09 15.67 0.12
CA SER A 100 -6.78 15.44 -1.30
C SER A 100 -8.04 15.35 -2.14
N ARG A 101 -9.11 14.68 -1.65
CA ARG A 101 -10.40 14.64 -2.36
C ARG A 101 -11.00 16.04 -2.51
N ALA A 102 -10.96 16.87 -1.49
CA ALA A 102 -11.47 18.25 -1.54
C ALA A 102 -10.70 19.12 -2.55
N VAL A 103 -9.36 19.03 -2.56
CA VAL A 103 -8.48 19.84 -3.41
C VAL A 103 -8.43 19.33 -4.85
N LEU A 104 -8.33 18.00 -5.05
CA LEU A 104 -8.16 17.41 -6.39
C LEU A 104 -9.47 17.35 -7.17
N ARG A 105 -10.64 17.38 -6.51
CA ARG A 105 -11.94 17.45 -7.20
C ARG A 105 -12.11 18.75 -7.99
N THR A 106 -11.49 19.85 -7.55
CA THR A 106 -11.55 21.14 -8.25
C THR A 106 -10.43 21.31 -9.29
N ARG A 107 -9.42 20.42 -9.28
CA ARG A 107 -8.25 20.49 -10.17
C ARG A 107 -7.95 19.14 -10.85
N PRO A 108 -8.73 18.76 -11.88
CA PRO A 108 -8.63 17.45 -12.54
C PRO A 108 -7.29 17.20 -13.26
N ALA A 109 -6.56 18.25 -13.64
CA ALA A 109 -5.21 18.12 -14.19
C ALA A 109 -4.18 17.71 -13.11
N ALA A 110 -4.27 18.30 -11.91
CA ALA A 110 -3.43 17.94 -10.77
C ALA A 110 -3.74 16.52 -10.29
N ALA A 111 -5.02 16.13 -10.26
CA ALA A 111 -5.43 14.77 -9.93
C ALA A 111 -4.77 13.74 -10.86
N ARG A 112 -4.79 13.99 -12.18
CA ARG A 112 -4.14 13.12 -13.18
C ARG A 112 -2.63 13.06 -13.02
N ALA A 113 -1.97 14.17 -12.67
CA ALA A 113 -0.53 14.19 -12.44
C ALA A 113 -0.15 13.34 -11.21
N VAL A 114 -0.86 13.52 -10.10
CA VAL A 114 -0.65 12.74 -8.86
C VAL A 114 -0.92 11.26 -9.09
N SER A 115 -1.97 10.91 -9.83
CA SER A 115 -2.30 9.52 -10.17
C SER A 115 -1.22 8.82 -11.03
N ARG A 116 -0.33 9.55 -11.70
CA ARG A 116 0.77 8.97 -12.49
C ARG A 116 2.01 8.68 -11.66
N ILE A 117 2.21 9.33 -10.52
CA ILE A 117 3.40 9.18 -9.67
C ILE A 117 3.64 7.72 -9.28
N PRO A 118 2.64 6.96 -8.79
CA PRO A 118 2.85 5.56 -8.45
C PRO A 118 3.26 4.73 -9.66
N GLY A 119 2.64 4.96 -10.82
CA GLY A 119 2.98 4.25 -12.06
C GLY A 119 4.42 4.51 -12.54
N ILE A 120 4.88 5.75 -12.43
CA ILE A 120 6.28 6.12 -12.72
C ILE A 120 7.22 5.41 -11.75
N ALA A 121 6.95 5.47 -10.44
CA ALA A 121 7.77 4.82 -9.44
C ALA A 121 7.88 3.29 -9.68
N MET A 122 6.76 2.63 -9.96
CA MET A 122 6.73 1.19 -10.26
C MET A 122 7.54 0.85 -11.52
N THR A 123 7.45 1.68 -12.56
CA THR A 123 8.21 1.50 -13.80
C THR A 123 9.72 1.65 -13.56
N VAL A 124 10.13 2.67 -12.80
CA VAL A 124 11.53 2.90 -12.45
C VAL A 124 12.10 1.74 -11.62
N ILE A 125 11.36 1.28 -10.61
CA ILE A 125 11.76 0.13 -9.79
C ILE A 125 11.90 -1.13 -10.66
N ALA A 126 10.95 -1.39 -11.57
CA ALA A 126 11.01 -2.53 -12.47
C ALA A 126 12.24 -2.50 -13.39
N VAL A 127 12.54 -1.35 -14.00
CA VAL A 127 13.72 -1.17 -14.85
C VAL A 127 15.01 -1.38 -14.06
N GLY A 128 15.09 -0.84 -12.84
CA GLY A 128 16.24 -1.04 -11.96
C GLY A 128 16.46 -2.51 -11.61
N LEU A 129 15.39 -3.23 -11.23
CA LEU A 129 15.45 -4.65 -10.93
C LEU A 129 15.89 -5.49 -12.14
N LEU A 130 15.39 -5.17 -13.34
CA LEU A 130 15.79 -5.87 -14.57
C LEU A 130 17.27 -5.63 -14.90
N ALA A 131 17.74 -4.39 -14.77
CA ALA A 131 19.13 -4.03 -15.01
C ALA A 131 20.07 -4.75 -14.03
N GLU A 132 19.73 -4.77 -12.74
CA GLU A 132 20.49 -5.48 -11.72
C GLU A 132 20.51 -6.99 -11.97
N GLN A 133 19.39 -7.57 -12.40
CA GLN A 133 19.32 -8.99 -12.70
C GLN A 133 20.16 -9.37 -13.93
N LEU A 134 20.18 -8.54 -14.97
CA LEU A 134 21.05 -8.72 -16.14
C LEU A 134 22.53 -8.64 -15.75
N ALA A 135 22.90 -7.67 -14.91
CA ALA A 135 24.28 -7.52 -14.44
C ALA A 135 24.78 -8.71 -13.59
N ARG A 136 23.89 -9.46 -12.95
CA ARG A 136 24.25 -10.69 -12.21
C ARG A 136 24.36 -11.93 -13.10
N LEU A 137 23.86 -11.87 -14.33
CA LEU A 137 23.84 -12.99 -15.29
C LEU A 137 25.00 -12.94 -16.30
N VAL A 138 25.62 -11.77 -16.46
CA VAL A 138 26.83 -11.53 -17.28
C VAL A 138 28.05 -11.67 -16.39
#